data_AF-A0A498G2N4-F1
#
_entry.id   AF-A0A498G2N4-F1
#
_cell.length_a   1.000
_cell.length_b   1.000
_cell.length_c   1.000
_cell.angle_alpha   90.00
_cell.angle_beta   90.00
_cell.angle_gamma   90.00
#
_symmetry.space_group_name_H-M   'P 1'
#
loop_
_entity.id
_entity.type
_entity.pdbx_description
1 polymer ?
#
loop_
_entity_poly.entity_id
_entity_poly.type
_entity_poly.pdbx_seq_one_letter_code
_entity_poly.pdbx_strand_id
1 'polypeptide(L)'
;MDTDTMTPDRGPELLTKRSIGGIAVHLLALFTGVIGAGLVYLVSDHPFTKANARNALNWHFSVLLLSFGAFLTFLLGADTMTVGGEMVSWSPLPGPLANIVGLLGTVLLFAAGLAWLLTSLFTLVATIKAIFGTSWEYPLAREFIN
;
A
#
# COMPACT_ATOMS: atom_id res chain seq x y z
N MET A 1 10.93 -48.36 1.84
CA MET A 1 9.93 -47.57 1.09
C MET A 1 9.08 -46.91 2.16
N ASP A 2 9.53 -45.76 2.64
CA ASP A 2 8.83 -45.04 3.71
C ASP A 2 7.65 -44.31 3.10
N THR A 3 6.45 -44.82 3.40
CA THR A 3 5.20 -44.13 3.15
C THR A 3 5.11 -42.97 4.13
N ASP A 4 5.55 -41.79 3.70
CA ASP A 4 5.37 -40.52 4.42
C ASP A 4 3.87 -40.22 4.48
N THR A 5 3.26 -40.50 5.63
CA THR A 5 1.85 -40.26 5.88
C THR A 5 1.64 -38.76 6.07
N MET A 6 1.24 -38.07 4.99
CA MET A 6 0.71 -36.70 5.07
C MET A 6 -0.50 -36.68 6.02
N THR A 7 -0.25 -36.37 7.29
CA THR A 7 -1.29 -36.12 8.25
C THR A 7 -1.83 -34.73 7.95
N PRO A 8 -3.12 -34.56 7.59
CA PRO A 8 -3.65 -33.24 7.28
C PRO A 8 -3.52 -32.35 8.52
N ASP A 9 -2.91 -31.18 8.35
CA ASP A 9 -2.74 -30.18 9.41
C ASP A 9 -4.08 -29.96 10.13
N ARG A 10 -4.11 -30.22 11.44
CA ARG A 10 -5.33 -30.07 12.24
C ARG A 10 -5.62 -28.58 12.47
N GLY A 11 -6.90 -28.23 12.61
CA GLY A 11 -7.37 -26.83 12.76
C GLY A 11 -6.52 -25.94 13.69
N PRO A 12 -6.17 -26.38 14.93
CA PRO A 12 -5.33 -25.61 15.83
C PRO A 12 -3.88 -25.42 15.33
N GLU A 13 -3.29 -26.43 14.67
CA GLU A 13 -1.92 -26.36 14.12
C GLU A 13 -1.84 -25.42 12.91
N LEU A 14 -2.93 -25.31 12.14
CA LEU A 14 -3.02 -24.35 11.04
C LEU A 14 -2.86 -22.91 11.53
N LEU A 15 -3.34 -22.57 12.74
CA LEU A 15 -3.23 -21.22 13.28
C LEU A 15 -1.82 -20.87 13.75
N THR A 16 -1.03 -21.86 14.19
CA THR A 16 0.41 -21.70 14.47
C THR A 16 1.23 -21.45 13.20
N LYS A 17 0.75 -21.90 12.03
CA LYS A 17 1.39 -21.61 10.74
C LYS A 17 0.83 -20.33 10.11
N ARG A 18 -0.48 -20.13 10.23
CA ARG A 18 -1.29 -19.09 9.57
C ARG A 18 -2.11 -18.33 10.60
N SER A 19 -1.48 -17.37 11.24
CA SER A 19 -2.14 -16.49 12.20
C SER A 19 -3.27 -15.68 11.57
N ILE A 20 -4.38 -15.51 12.29
CA ILE A 20 -5.50 -14.64 11.91
C ILE A 20 -5.02 -13.20 11.62
N GLY A 21 -4.07 -12.69 12.40
CA GLY A 21 -3.48 -11.36 12.19
C GLY A 21 -2.87 -11.18 10.80
N GLY A 22 -2.15 -12.19 10.30
CA GLY A 22 -1.55 -12.16 8.97
C GLY A 22 -2.55 -12.19 7.82
N ILE A 23 -3.76 -12.69 8.05
CA ILE A 23 -4.86 -12.63 7.08
C ILE A 23 -5.55 -11.27 7.16
N ALA A 24 -5.93 -10.86 8.37
CA ALA A 24 -6.71 -9.66 8.62
C ALA A 24 -5.93 -8.35 8.36
N VAL A 25 -4.60 -8.38 8.42
CA VAL A 25 -3.78 -7.17 8.26
C VAL A 25 -4.01 -6.46 6.93
N HIS A 26 -4.26 -7.20 5.84
CA HIS A 26 -4.52 -6.59 4.53
C HIS A 26 -5.82 -5.78 4.56
N LEU A 27 -6.91 -6.37 5.07
CA LEU A 27 -8.19 -5.67 5.20
C LEU A 27 -8.12 -4.51 6.20
N LEU A 28 -7.40 -4.67 7.30
CA LEU A 28 -7.17 -3.58 8.25
C LEU A 28 -6.42 -2.42 7.58
N ALA A 29 -5.33 -2.72 6.86
CA ALA A 29 -4.51 -1.76 6.16
C ALA A 29 -5.27 -1.05 5.02
N LEU A 30 -6.22 -1.72 4.36
CA LEU A 30 -7.08 -1.07 3.37
C LEU A 30 -7.77 0.18 3.90
N PHE A 31 -8.26 0.14 5.16
CA PHE A 31 -9.01 1.24 5.76
C PHE A 31 -8.15 2.19 6.60
N THR A 32 -6.95 1.76 7.00
CA THR A 32 -6.10 2.51 7.94
C THR A 32 -4.72 2.87 7.37
N GLY A 33 -4.43 2.38 6.16
CA GLY A 33 -3.18 2.58 5.44
C GLY A 33 -1.95 2.12 6.22
N VAL A 34 -0.92 2.96 6.15
CA VAL A 34 0.37 2.77 6.83
C VAL A 34 0.20 2.57 8.34
N ILE A 35 -0.77 3.23 8.97
CA ILE A 35 -0.92 3.20 10.43
C ILE A 35 -1.31 1.81 10.91
N GLY A 36 -2.36 1.19 10.34
CA GLY A 36 -2.79 -0.13 10.79
C GLY A 36 -1.79 -1.22 10.46
N ALA A 37 -1.24 -1.22 9.24
CA ALA A 37 -0.19 -2.17 8.87
C ALA A 37 1.06 -1.99 9.74
N GLY A 38 1.42 -0.75 10.05
CA GLY A 38 2.52 -0.35 10.94
C GLY A 38 2.37 -0.90 12.34
N LEU A 39 1.21 -0.67 12.95
CA LEU A 39 0.91 -1.17 14.28
C LEU A 39 1.01 -2.69 14.31
N VAL A 40 0.41 -3.41 13.35
CA VAL A 40 0.48 -4.88 13.29
C VAL A 40 1.92 -5.38 13.15
N TYR A 41 2.73 -4.75 12.30
CA TYR A 41 4.14 -5.11 12.11
C TYR A 41 4.98 -4.91 13.38
N LEU A 42 4.74 -3.82 14.11
CA LEU A 42 5.50 -3.47 15.32
C LEU A 42 5.14 -4.35 16.52
N VAL A 43 3.86 -4.70 16.69
CA VAL A 43 3.39 -5.42 17.88
C VAL A 43 3.37 -6.94 17.71
N SER A 44 3.50 -7.46 16.50
CA SER A 44 3.40 -8.90 16.25
C SER A 44 4.75 -9.61 16.29
N ASP A 45 4.84 -10.65 17.11
CA ASP A 45 5.96 -11.60 17.12
C ASP A 45 5.74 -12.80 16.18
N HIS A 46 4.51 -12.98 15.66
CA HIS A 46 4.21 -14.13 14.81
C HIS A 46 4.81 -13.93 13.41
N PRO A 47 5.71 -14.82 12.93
CA PRO A 47 6.44 -14.61 11.67
C PRO A 47 5.53 -14.36 10.47
N PHE A 48 4.45 -15.14 10.35
CA PHE A 48 3.46 -14.96 9.28
C PHE A 48 2.71 -13.62 9.33
N THR A 49 2.31 -13.15 10.52
CA THR A 49 1.67 -11.84 10.66
C THR A 49 2.65 -10.74 10.30
N LYS A 50 3.88 -10.81 10.81
CA LYS A 50 4.91 -9.81 10.57
C LYS A 50 5.28 -9.70 9.09
N ALA A 51 5.43 -10.84 8.39
CA ALA A 51 5.69 -10.86 6.96
C ALA A 51 4.54 -10.24 6.13
N ASN A 52 3.28 -10.58 6.44
CA ASN A 52 2.14 -9.99 5.74
C ASN A 52 1.98 -8.49 6.03
N ALA A 53 2.21 -8.07 7.29
CA ALA A 53 2.16 -6.68 7.69
C ALA A 53 3.25 -5.84 7.01
N ARG A 54 4.47 -6.39 6.88
CA ARG A 54 5.56 -5.78 6.12
C ARG A 54 5.19 -5.58 4.65
N ASN A 55 4.63 -6.60 4.01
CA ASN A 55 4.23 -6.51 2.60
C ASN A 55 3.15 -5.45 2.39
N ALA A 56 2.16 -5.38 3.28
CA ALA A 56 1.15 -4.33 3.27
C ALA A 56 1.76 -2.93 3.51
N LEU A 57 2.69 -2.80 4.46
CA LEU A 57 3.40 -1.55 4.72
C LEU A 57 4.18 -1.05 3.50
N ASN A 58 4.98 -1.91 2.88
CA ASN A 58 5.75 -1.58 1.69
C ASN A 58 4.84 -1.10 0.54
N TRP A 59 3.69 -1.73 0.37
CA TRP A 59 2.67 -1.27 -0.58
C TRP A 59 2.13 0.12 -0.23
N HIS A 60 1.63 0.32 0.98
CA HIS A 60 1.04 1.59 1.38
C HIS A 60 2.06 2.74 1.39
N PHE A 61 3.32 2.50 1.75
CA PHE A 61 4.38 3.49 1.59
C PHE A 61 4.63 3.85 0.13
N SER A 62 4.61 2.86 -0.77
CA SER A 62 4.78 3.10 -2.21
C SER A 62 3.66 3.98 -2.77
N VAL A 63 2.41 3.66 -2.44
CA VAL A 63 1.23 4.42 -2.87
C VAL A 63 1.23 5.82 -2.25
N LEU A 64 1.60 5.94 -0.97
CA LEU A 64 1.67 7.23 -0.28
C LEU A 64 2.75 8.13 -0.88
N LEU A 65 3.95 7.59 -1.13
CA LEU A 65 5.04 8.33 -1.75
C LEU A 65 4.68 8.79 -3.16
N LEU A 66 4.07 7.93 -3.98
CA LEU A 66 3.57 8.30 -5.30
C LEU A 66 2.50 9.39 -5.20
N SER A 67 1.54 9.26 -4.31
CA SER A 67 0.45 10.23 -4.14
C SER A 67 0.97 11.59 -3.67
N PHE A 68 1.89 11.59 -2.71
CA PHE A 68 2.51 12.81 -2.20
C PHE A 68 3.36 13.51 -3.27
N GLY A 69 4.21 12.75 -3.97
CA GLY A 69 5.00 13.27 -5.08
C GLY A 69 4.14 13.81 -6.22
N ALA A 70 3.06 13.09 -6.58
CA ALA A 70 2.10 13.52 -7.58
C ALA A 70 1.43 14.84 -7.20
N PHE A 71 0.91 14.93 -5.98
CA PHE A 71 0.25 16.13 -5.47
C PHE A 71 1.20 17.32 -5.42
N LEU A 72 2.41 17.16 -4.87
CA LEU A 72 3.40 18.24 -4.84
C LEU A 72 3.81 18.70 -6.24
N THR A 73 4.04 17.76 -7.16
CA THR A 73 4.40 18.09 -8.54
C THR A 73 3.27 18.85 -9.23
N PHE A 74 2.02 18.40 -9.06
CA PHE A 74 0.86 19.11 -9.58
C PHE A 74 0.73 20.51 -8.99
N LEU A 75 0.85 20.63 -7.66
CA LEU A 75 0.78 21.91 -6.97
C LEU A 75 1.84 22.88 -7.49
N LEU A 76 3.10 22.44 -7.65
CA LEU A 76 4.17 23.30 -8.17
C LEU A 76 3.91 23.82 -9.60
N GLY A 77 3.15 23.09 -10.41
CA GLY A 77 2.81 23.49 -11.78
C GLY A 77 1.44 24.14 -11.94
N ALA A 78 0.67 24.30 -10.87
CA ALA A 78 -0.60 25.01 -10.91
C ALA A 78 -0.37 26.53 -11.00
N ASP A 79 -1.30 27.24 -11.65
CA ASP A 79 -1.30 28.71 -11.77
C ASP A 79 -2.28 29.40 -10.78
N THR A 80 -3.17 28.61 -10.19
CA THR A 80 -4.15 29.03 -9.19
C THR A 80 -4.39 27.91 -8.19
N MET A 81 -4.75 28.26 -6.95
CA MET A 81 -5.18 27.30 -5.93
C MET A 81 -6.42 27.81 -5.20
N THR A 82 -7.25 26.89 -4.72
CA THR A 82 -8.44 27.24 -3.92
C THR A 82 -8.11 27.21 -2.43
N VAL A 83 -8.25 28.33 -1.74
CA VAL A 83 -8.07 28.45 -0.29
C VAL A 83 -9.32 29.06 0.32
N GLY A 84 -9.94 28.35 1.26
CA GLY A 84 -11.18 28.85 1.89
C GLY A 84 -12.35 29.06 0.92
N GLY A 85 -12.31 28.44 -0.27
CA GLY A 85 -13.31 28.63 -1.33
C GLY A 85 -12.98 29.75 -2.34
N GLU A 86 -11.94 30.54 -2.09
CA GLU A 86 -11.48 31.59 -3.01
C GLU A 86 -10.34 31.08 -3.88
N MET A 87 -10.35 31.46 -5.16
CA MET A 87 -9.23 31.21 -6.07
C MET A 87 -8.15 32.25 -5.84
N VAL A 88 -6.96 31.79 -5.45
CA VAL A 88 -5.79 32.62 -5.22
C VAL A 88 -4.76 32.32 -6.31
N SER A 89 -4.09 33.35 -6.81
CA SER A 89 -2.96 33.17 -7.74
C SER A 89 -1.85 32.42 -7.03
N TRP A 90 -1.41 31.34 -7.66
CA TRP A 90 -0.35 30.47 -7.16
C TRP A 90 0.51 30.15 -8.37
N SER A 91 1.67 30.78 -8.53
CA SER A 91 2.55 30.53 -9.68
C SER A 91 4.00 30.56 -9.22
N PRO A 92 4.47 29.47 -8.56
CA PRO A 92 5.81 29.41 -7.99
C PRO A 92 6.91 29.20 -9.04
N LEU A 93 6.53 28.86 -10.29
CA LEU A 93 7.44 28.59 -11.40
C LEU A 93 7.18 29.55 -12.58
N PRO A 94 8.19 29.85 -13.41
CA PRO A 94 7.99 30.55 -14.67
C PRO A 94 7.03 29.78 -15.60
N GLY A 95 6.18 30.49 -16.34
CA GLY A 95 5.08 29.91 -17.14
C GLY A 95 5.42 28.65 -17.96
N PRO A 96 6.50 28.63 -18.78
CA PRO A 96 6.86 27.43 -19.53
C PRO A 96 7.18 26.22 -18.64
N LEU A 97 7.84 26.43 -17.50
CA LEU A 97 8.15 25.37 -16.54
C LEU A 97 6.90 24.94 -15.77
N ALA A 98 6.06 25.89 -15.36
CA ALA A 98 4.79 25.61 -14.69
C ALA A 98 3.91 24.66 -15.53
N ASN A 99 3.76 24.94 -16.83
CA ASN A 99 3.00 24.08 -17.74
C ASN A 99 3.52 22.65 -17.82
N ILE A 100 4.84 22.47 -17.94
CA ILE A 100 5.47 21.14 -18.04
C ILE A 100 5.28 20.38 -16.72
N VAL A 101 5.55 21.05 -15.60
CA VAL A 101 5.45 20.47 -14.25
C VAL A 101 3.99 20.15 -13.92
N GLY A 102 3.04 21.01 -14.30
CA GLY A 102 1.61 20.81 -14.09
C GLY A 102 1.07 19.64 -14.88
N LEU A 103 1.49 19.48 -16.14
CA LEU A 103 1.16 18.31 -16.97
C LEU A 103 1.72 17.03 -16.35
N LEU A 104 2.99 17.03 -15.95
CA LEU A 104 3.62 15.89 -15.29
C LEU A 104 2.89 15.52 -13.99
N GLY A 105 2.60 16.51 -13.15
CA GLY A 105 1.85 16.33 -11.92
C GLY A 105 0.46 15.75 -12.17
N THR A 106 -0.23 16.20 -13.22
CA THR A 106 -1.53 15.66 -13.63
C THR A 106 -1.43 14.19 -14.01
N VAL A 107 -0.43 13.81 -14.82
CA VAL A 107 -0.19 12.41 -15.20
C VAL A 107 0.12 11.55 -13.97
N LEU A 108 0.95 12.06 -13.04
CA LEU A 108 1.26 11.37 -11.79
C LEU A 108 0.04 11.21 -10.89
N LEU A 109 -0.88 12.18 -10.88
CA LEU A 109 -2.14 12.07 -10.12
C LEU A 109 -3.05 10.97 -10.70
N PHE A 110 -3.12 10.83 -12.02
CA PHE A 110 -3.81 9.71 -12.64
C PHE A 110 -3.17 8.37 -12.26
N ALA A 111 -1.83 8.29 -12.26
CA ALA A 111 -1.11 7.10 -11.83
C ALA A 111 -1.35 6.79 -10.34
N ALA A 112 -1.39 7.81 -9.48
CA ALA A 112 -1.73 7.66 -8.06
C ALA A 112 -3.17 7.17 -7.87
N GLY A 113 -4.13 7.73 -8.62
CA GLY A 113 -5.53 7.27 -8.63
C GLY A 113 -5.65 5.80 -9.03
N LEU A 114 -4.91 5.38 -10.07
CA LEU A 114 -4.84 3.98 -10.47
C LEU A 114 -4.22 3.11 -9.36
N ALA A 115 -3.17 3.57 -8.69
CA ALA A 115 -2.55 2.86 -7.58
C ALA A 115 -3.53 2.68 -6.39
N TRP A 116 -4.40 3.64 -6.12
CA TRP A 116 -5.48 3.51 -5.13
C TRP A 116 -6.53 2.48 -5.55
N LEU A 117 -6.91 2.43 -6.83
CA LEU A 117 -7.79 1.38 -7.34
C LEU A 117 -7.14 -0.01 -7.22
N LEU A 118 -5.86 -0.12 -7.59
CA LEU A 118 -5.08 -1.35 -7.45
C LEU A 118 -4.93 -1.76 -5.99
N THR A 119 -4.88 -0.82 -5.05
CA THR A 119 -4.82 -1.11 -3.61
C THR A 119 -5.99 -1.99 -3.19
N SER A 120 -7.21 -1.67 -3.62
CA SER A 120 -8.39 -2.48 -3.34
C SER A 120 -8.27 -3.90 -3.92
N LEU A 121 -7.85 -4.02 -5.18
CA LEU A 121 -7.72 -5.32 -5.85
C LEU A 121 -6.61 -6.18 -5.24
N PHE A 122 -5.43 -5.60 -5.03
CA PHE A 122 -4.27 -6.30 -4.47
C PHE A 122 -4.50 -6.69 -3.01
N THR A 123 -5.24 -5.90 -2.24
CA THR A 123 -5.64 -6.28 -0.87
C THR A 123 -6.48 -7.55 -0.87
N LEU A 124 -7.45 -7.69 -1.79
CA LEU A 124 -8.24 -8.92 -1.91
C LEU A 124 -7.35 -10.11 -2.28
N VAL A 125 -6.46 -9.94 -3.26
CA VAL A 125 -5.50 -10.99 -3.66
C VAL A 125 -4.58 -11.38 -2.51
N ALA A 126 -4.03 -10.41 -1.79
CA ALA A 126 -3.15 -10.63 -0.65
C ALA A 126 -3.88 -11.35 0.49
N THR A 127 -5.13 -10.96 0.77
CA THR A 127 -5.99 -11.64 1.76
C THR A 127 -6.24 -13.09 1.38
N ILE A 128 -6.62 -13.36 0.12
CA ILE A 128 -6.84 -14.72 -0.39
C ILE A 128 -5.54 -15.55 -0.27
N LYS A 129 -4.41 -14.99 -0.70
CA LYS A 129 -3.11 -15.66 -0.59
C LYS A 129 -2.72 -15.93 0.85
N ALA A 130 -3.02 -15.02 1.77
CA ALA A 130 -2.78 -15.21 3.19
C ALA A 130 -3.65 -16.32 3.79
N ILE A 131 -4.92 -16.46 3.37
CA ILE A 131 -5.79 -17.59 3.75
C ILE A 131 -5.14 -18.93 3.35
N PHE A 132 -4.54 -18.98 2.16
CA PHE A 132 -3.81 -20.15 1.67
C PHE A 132 -2.38 -20.27 2.24
N GLY A 133 -1.98 -19.39 3.15
CA GLY A 133 -0.69 -19.47 3.88
C GLY A 133 0.49 -18.85 3.15
N THR A 134 0.26 -18.01 2.13
CA THR A 134 1.32 -17.30 1.41
C THR A 134 1.36 -15.83 1.83
N SER A 135 2.51 -15.36 2.32
CA SER A 135 2.78 -13.93 2.53
C SER A 135 3.17 -13.28 1.20
N TRP A 136 2.18 -12.78 0.47
CA TRP A 136 2.40 -12.28 -0.88
C TRP A 136 2.93 -10.84 -0.89
N GLU A 137 3.94 -10.59 -1.72
CA GLU A 137 4.45 -9.25 -1.99
C GLU A 137 3.63 -8.57 -3.08
N TYR A 138 3.32 -7.30 -2.87
CA TYR A 138 2.54 -6.52 -3.82
C TYR A 138 3.43 -6.19 -5.04
N PRO A 139 3.03 -6.49 -6.29
CA PRO A 139 3.93 -6.53 -7.46
C PRO A 139 4.68 -5.23 -7.78
N LEU A 140 4.17 -4.09 -7.35
CA LEU A 140 4.75 -2.77 -7.59
C LEU A 140 5.20 -2.08 -6.30
N ALA A 141 5.14 -2.77 -5.16
CA ALA A 141 5.64 -2.23 -3.91
C ALA A 141 7.16 -2.09 -3.98
N ARG A 142 7.65 -0.97 -3.47
CA ARG A 142 9.06 -0.77 -3.16
C ARG A 142 9.32 -1.30 -1.75
N GLU A 143 10.48 -1.89 -1.58
CA GLU A 143 10.93 -2.41 -0.29
C GLU A 143 11.49 -1.27 0.55
N PHE A 144 10.74 -0.87 1.58
CA PHE A 144 11.17 0.11 2.59
C PHE A 144 11.54 -0.57 3.90
N ILE A 145 10.89 -1.70 4.17
CA ILE A 145 11.09 -2.56 5.33
C ILE A 145 11.44 -3.95 4.81
N ASN A 146 12.54 -4.50 5.34
CA ASN A 146 13.04 -5.85 5.04
C ASN A 146 12.47 -6.89 6.03
#